data_AF-A0A532DA22-F1
#
_entry.id   AF-A0A532DA22-F1
#
_cell.length_a   1.000
_cell.length_b   1.000
_cell.length_c   1.000
_cell.angle_alpha   90.00
_cell.angle_beta   90.00
_cell.angle_gamma   90.00
#
_symmetry.space_group_name_H-M   'P 1'
#
loop_
_entity.id
_entity.type
_entity.pdbx_description
1 polymer ?
#
loop_
_entity_poly.entity_id
_entity_poly.type
_entity_poly.pdbx_seq_one_letter_code
_entity_poly.pdbx_strand_id
1 'polypeptide(L)' 'MAWRRERNRVNPDWYGVLNIPRTATADEIQAAYRTLAKQYHPDTSASDSHAAMTQLNDAYAVLGDPQSRQQYDATFTP' A
#
# COMPACT_ATOMS: atom_id res chain seq x y z
N MET A 1 1.46 -18.64 19.09
CA MET A 1 0.99 -17.31 18.63
C MET A 1 2.21 -16.39 18.52
N ALA A 2 2.87 -16.39 17.36
CA ALA A 2 4.12 -15.65 17.15
C ALA A 2 3.83 -14.40 16.30
N TRP A 3 3.30 -13.36 16.94
CA TRP A 3 3.29 -12.02 16.35
C TRP A 3 4.71 -11.47 16.43
N ARG A 4 5.58 -11.91 15.50
CA ARG A 4 6.93 -11.37 15.33
C ARG A 4 6.81 -9.90 14.96
N ARG A 5 7.09 -9.04 15.92
CA ARG A 5 7.46 -7.64 15.70
C ARG A 5 8.85 -7.64 15.05
N GLU A 6 8.91 -7.35 13.77
CA GLU A 6 10.17 -7.07 13.07
C GLU A 6 9.99 -5.74 12.32
N ARG A 7 10.68 -4.72 12.86
CA ARG A 7 11.04 -3.44 12.25
C ARG A 7 9.94 -2.65 11.53
N ASN A 8 9.21 -1.88 12.34
CA ASN A 8 8.71 -0.56 11.99
C ASN A 8 9.89 0.34 11.57
N ARG A 9 10.25 0.35 10.28
CA ARG A 9 10.93 1.51 9.70
C ARG A 9 9.82 2.48 9.34
N VAL A 10 9.76 3.58 10.08
CA VAL A 10 8.84 4.71 9.88
C VAL A 10 9.29 5.49 8.64
N ASN A 11 9.24 4.84 7.48
CA ASN A 11 9.23 5.49 6.18
C ASN A 11 7.91 5.06 5.50
N PRO A 12 7.24 5.95 4.76
CA PRO A 12 6.00 5.60 4.06
C PRO A 12 6.31 4.57 2.97
N ASP A 13 6.33 3.29 3.34
CA ASP A 13 6.37 2.18 2.40
C ASP A 13 4.98 2.10 1.74
N TRP A 14 4.92 2.16 0.42
CA TRP A 14 3.66 2.00 -0.32
C TRP A 14 2.95 0.68 0.01
N TYR A 15 3.71 -0.36 0.36
CA TYR A 15 3.20 -1.63 0.85
C TYR A 15 2.48 -1.51 2.20
N GLY A 16 2.98 -0.66 3.10
CA GLY A 16 2.33 -0.37 4.39
C GLY A 16 1.03 0.42 4.22
N VAL A 17 0.99 1.35 3.25
CA VAL A 17 -0.22 2.11 2.89
C VAL A 17 -1.32 1.18 2.38
N LEU A 18 -0.97 0.20 1.55
CA LEU A 18 -1.90 -0.82 1.06
C LEU A 18 -2.14 -1.96 2.07
N ASN A 19 -1.54 -1.89 3.26
CA ASN A 19 -1.62 -2.92 4.32
C ASN A 19 -1.29 -4.34 3.82
N ILE A 20 -0.28 -4.46 2.97
CA ILE A 20 0.18 -5.71 2.35
C ILE A 20 1.67 -5.94 2.61
N PRO A 21 2.13 -7.20 2.61
CA PRO A 21 3.55 -7.49 2.67
C PRO A 21 4.26 -7.10 1.37
N ARG A 22 5.57 -6.81 1.42
CA ARG A 22 6.39 -6.55 0.21
C ARG A 22 6.48 -7.76 -0.73
N THR A 23 6.23 -8.95 -0.20
CA THR A 23 6.14 -10.20 -0.97
C THR A 23 4.80 -10.36 -1.69
N ALA A 24 3.87 -9.41 -1.53
CA ALA A 24 2.56 -9.47 -2.17
C ALA A 24 2.70 -9.49 -3.69
N THR A 25 1.85 -10.29 -4.33
CA THR A 25 1.73 -10.36 -5.79
C THR A 25 0.98 -9.15 -6.34
N ALA A 26 1.08 -8.91 -7.66
CA ALA A 26 0.33 -7.84 -8.31
C ALA A 26 -1.20 -7.99 -8.09
N ASP A 27 -1.69 -9.23 -8.05
CA ASP A 27 -3.10 -9.51 -7.78
C ASP A 27 -3.51 -9.10 -6.35
N GLU A 28 -2.68 -9.41 -5.35
CA GLU A 28 -2.90 -8.99 -3.96
C GLU A 28 -2.84 -7.47 -3.78
N ILE A 29 -1.91 -6.80 -4.46
CA ILE A 29 -1.82 -5.32 -4.51
C ILE A 29 -3.14 -4.73 -5.02
N GLN A 30 -3.63 -5.27 -6.13
CA GLN A 30 -4.86 -4.81 -6.75
C GLN A 30 -6.10 -5.12 -5.89
N ALA A 31 -6.16 -6.30 -5.27
CA ALA A 31 -7.25 -6.69 -4.38
C ALA A 31 -7.28 -5.83 -3.10
N ALA A 32 -6.13 -5.55 -2.50
CA ALA A 32 -6.00 -4.70 -1.33
C ALA A 32 -6.42 -3.26 -1.65
N TYR A 33 -5.93 -2.69 -2.75
CA TYR A 33 -6.34 -1.35 -3.21
C TYR A 33 -7.86 -1.25 -3.37
N ARG A 34 -8.50 -2.20 -4.08
CA ARG A 34 -9.96 -2.20 -4.26
C ARG A 34 -10.73 -2.33 -2.94
N THR A 35 -10.19 -3.07 -1.98
CA THR A 35 -10.82 -3.27 -0.67
C THR A 35 -10.73 -2.00 0.17
N LEU A 36 -9.54 -1.40 0.23
CA LEU A 36 -9.29 -0.17 0.98
C LEU A 36 -10.01 1.03 0.33
N ALA A 37 -10.03 1.15 -1.00
CA ALA A 37 -10.76 2.21 -1.70
C ALA A 37 -12.28 2.18 -1.41
N LYS A 38 -12.86 1.00 -1.23
CA LYS A 38 -14.27 0.86 -0.79
C LYS A 38 -14.45 1.25 0.68
N GLN A 39 -13.44 0.98 1.52
CA GLN A 39 -13.48 1.28 2.94
C GLN A 39 -13.30 2.78 3.22
N TYR A 40 -12.43 3.46 2.46
CA TYR A 40 -12.17 4.90 2.53
C TYR A 40 -12.99 5.68 1.49
N HIS A 41 -14.07 5.10 0.97
CA HIS A 41 -14.90 5.83 0.02
C HIS A 41 -15.55 7.05 0.73
N PRO A 42 -15.55 8.24 0.11
CA PRO A 42 -16.06 9.47 0.74
C PRO A 42 -17.57 9.41 1.03
N ASP A 43 -18.28 8.47 0.41
CA ASP A 43 -19.70 8.20 0.64
C ASP A 43 -19.95 7.47 1.98
N THR A 44 -18.98 6.72 2.48
CA THR A 44 -19.10 5.90 3.69
C THR A 44 -18.31 6.40 4.89
N SER A 45 -17.40 7.38 4.72
CA SER A 45 -16.52 7.82 5.80
C SER A 45 -16.14 9.31 5.71
N ALA A 46 -16.27 9.99 6.85
CA ALA A 46 -16.07 11.43 7.02
C ALA A 46 -14.63 11.90 6.74
N SER A 47 -14.50 13.18 6.36
CA SER A 47 -13.36 14.10 6.12
C SER A 47 -11.90 13.61 6.06
N ASP A 48 -11.48 12.60 6.82
CA ASP A 48 -10.13 12.03 6.82
C ASP A 48 -9.89 11.00 5.69
N SER A 49 -10.96 10.52 5.05
CA SER A 49 -10.88 9.51 3.98
C SER A 49 -10.22 10.00 2.69
N HIS A 50 -10.22 11.32 2.45
CA HIS A 50 -9.61 11.88 1.23
C HIS A 50 -8.08 11.74 1.24
N ALA A 51 -7.44 11.97 2.39
CA ALA A 51 -5.99 11.81 2.52
C ALA A 51 -5.58 10.33 2.37
N ALA A 52 -6.33 9.42 2.98
CA ALA A 52 -6.11 7.98 2.85
C ALA A 52 -6.29 7.51 1.39
N MET A 53 -7.33 7.96 0.70
CA MET A 53 -7.57 7.61 -0.71
C MET A 53 -6.43 8.09 -1.61
N THR A 54 -5.93 9.31 -1.41
CA THR A 54 -4.77 9.82 -2.16
C THR A 54 -3.54 8.94 -1.95
N GLN A 55 -3.23 8.58 -0.70
CA GLN A 55 -2.11 7.69 -0.40
C GLN A 55 -2.27 6.31 -1.05
N LEU A 56 -3.48 5.73 -1.06
CA LEU A 56 -3.76 4.45 -1.73
C LEU A 56 -3.54 4.54 -3.24
N ASN A 57 -3.95 5.66 -3.86
CA ASN A 57 -3.75 5.89 -5.29
C ASN A 57 -2.26 6.02 -5.64
N ASP A 58 -1.51 6.78 -4.87
CA ASP A 58 -0.06 6.94 -5.07
C ASP A 58 0.68 5.61 -4.88
N ALA A 59 0.32 4.85 -3.84
CA ALA A 59 0.86 3.52 -3.61
C ALA A 59 0.59 2.57 -4.77
N TYR A 60 -0.65 2.56 -5.29
CA TYR A 60 -1.04 1.73 -6.42
C TYR A 60 -0.38 2.19 -7.74
N ALA A 61 -0.16 3.49 -7.94
CA ALA A 61 0.54 4.00 -9.12
C ALA A 61 2.00 3.50 -9.19
N VAL A 62 2.65 3.34 -8.03
CA VAL A 62 4.03 2.84 -7.96
C VAL A 62 4.08 1.31 -7.94
N LEU A 63 3.23 0.64 -7.14
CA LEU A 63 3.29 -0.81 -6.94
C LEU A 63 2.46 -1.63 -7.93
N GLY A 64 1.43 -1.02 -8.53
CA GLY A 64 0.53 -1.68 -9.47
C GLY A 64 1.16 -1.94 -10.83
N ASP A 65 2.12 -1.10 -11.24
CA ASP A 65 2.91 -1.33 -12.45
C ASP A 65 4.19 -2.13 -12.11
N PRO A 66 4.43 -3.28 -12.75
CA PRO A 66 5.57 -4.13 -12.43
C PRO A 66 6.92 -3.44 -12.69
N GLN A 67 7.02 -2.55 -13.68
CA GLN A 67 8.25 -1.83 -13.98
C GLN A 67 8.53 -0.76 -12.91
N SER A 68 7.51 0.01 -12.54
CA SER A 68 7.59 1.03 -11.48
C SER A 68 7.89 0.39 -10.12
N ARG A 69 7.27 -0.76 -9.83
CA ARG A 69 7.55 -1.55 -8.64
C ARG A 69 9.00 -2.04 -8.60
N GLN A 70 9.52 -2.55 -9.71
CA GLN A 70 10.92 -2.97 -9.79
C GLN A 70 11.89 -1.81 -9.53
N GLN A 71 11.61 -0.63 -10.10
CA GLN A 71 12.40 0.57 -9.85
C GLN A 71 12.34 0.98 -8.37
N TYR A 72 11.14 0.96 -7.77
CA TYR A 72 10.95 1.25 -6.36
C TYR A 72 11.70 0.25 -5.46
N ASP A 73 11.54 -1.06 -5.70
CA ASP A 73 12.22 -2.12 -4.95
C ASP A 73 13.75 -2.04 -5.10
N ALA A 74 14.25 -1.62 -6.27
CA ALA A 74 15.68 -1.38 -6.49
C ALA A 74 16.25 -0.23 -5.64
N THR A 75 15.46 0.79 -5.31
CA THR A 75 15.90 1.87 -4.39
C THR A 75 15.98 1.44 -2.92
N PHE A 76 15.33 0.32 -2.57
CA PHE A 76 15.32 -0.22 -1.20
C PHE A 76 16.34 -1.35 -0.96
N THR A 77 17.15 -1.67 -1.96
CA THR A 77 18.23 -2.67 -1.86
C THR A 77 19.51 -1.98 -1.36
N PRO A 78 20.10 -2.38 -0.21
CA PRO A 78 21.39 -1.88 0.26
C PRO A 78 22.58 -2.38 -0.57
#